data_AF-A0A9N9MFZ8-F1
#
_entry.id   AF-A0A9N9MFZ8-F1
#
_cell.length_a   1.000
_cell.length_b   1.000
_cell.length_c   1.000
_cell.angle_alpha   90.00
_cell.angle_beta   90.00
_cell.angle_gamma   90.00
#
_symmetry.space_group_name_H-M   'P 1'
#
loop_
_entity.id
_entity.type
_entity.pdbx_description
1 polymer ?
#
loop_
_entity_poly.entity_id
_entity_poly.type
_entity_poly.pdbx_seq_one_letter_code
_entity_poly.pdbx_strand_id
1 'polypeptide(L)'
;MLVRMEHWQLLLELCDRNPELITNKFNGPEGKVKSHALWKTVTSKSNSLGYGEKPMEGWRKALTDWKSETKSKAAAIKREMQKTGGYSNDSPPSHYPSWRTNFWQ
;
A
#
# COMPACT_ATOMS: atom_id res chain seq x y z
N MET A 1 9.28 0.06 -20.52
CA MET A 1 7.87 0.47 -20.71
C MET A 1 7.32 1.01 -19.40
N LEU A 2 6.71 2.20 -19.44
CA LEU A 2 5.97 2.77 -18.30
C LEU A 2 4.53 2.24 -18.28
N VAL A 3 4.05 1.84 -17.10
CA VAL A 3 2.67 1.36 -16.92
C VAL A 3 1.74 2.59 -16.84
N ARG A 4 0.87 2.74 -17.84
CA ARG A 4 -0.11 3.83 -17.93
C ARG A 4 -1.34 3.62 -17.02
N MET A 5 -2.13 4.67 -16.83
CA MET A 5 -3.34 4.67 -15.98
C MET A 5 -4.37 3.62 -16.43
N GLU A 6 -4.54 3.45 -17.72
CA GLU A 6 -5.51 2.53 -18.34
C GLU A 6 -5.17 1.08 -17.99
N HIS A 7 -3.88 0.73 -17.96
CA HIS A 7 -3.43 -0.58 -17.48
C HIS A 7 -3.74 -0.77 -16.00
N TRP A 8 -3.59 0.28 -15.18
CA TRP A 8 -3.89 0.21 -13.76
C TRP A 8 -5.39 0.05 -13.49
N GLN A 9 -6.25 0.76 -14.23
CA GLN A 9 -7.70 0.61 -14.11
C GLN A 9 -8.12 -0.84 -14.40
N LEU A 10 -7.63 -1.41 -15.49
CA LEU A 10 -7.92 -2.80 -15.86
C LEU A 10 -7.36 -3.79 -14.84
N LEU A 11 -6.15 -3.55 -14.34
CA LEU A 11 -5.52 -4.39 -13.32
C LEU A 11 -6.28 -4.35 -11.99
N LEU A 12 -6.73 -3.17 -11.56
CA LEU A 12 -7.54 -2.98 -10.35
C LEU A 12 -8.90 -3.68 -10.49
N GLU A 13 -9.58 -3.57 -11.63
CA GLU A 13 -10.84 -4.30 -11.88
C GLU A 13 -10.66 -5.82 -11.83
N LEU A 14 -9.51 -6.33 -12.31
CA LEU A 14 -9.18 -7.75 -12.20
C LEU A 14 -8.86 -8.16 -10.75
N CYS A 15 -8.19 -7.29 -10.00
CA CYS A 15 -7.86 -7.54 -8.60
C CYS A 15 -9.10 -7.47 -7.68
N ASP A 16 -10.05 -6.59 -7.99
CA ASP A 16 -11.32 -6.48 -7.26
C ASP A 16 -12.16 -7.77 -7.42
N ARG A 17 -12.21 -8.29 -8.65
CA ARG A 17 -12.87 -9.58 -8.93
C ARG A 17 -12.11 -10.80 -8.42
N ASN A 18 -10.77 -10.71 -8.30
CA ASN A 18 -9.90 -11.84 -7.94
C ASN A 18 -8.90 -11.38 -6.86
N PRO A 19 -9.30 -11.34 -5.58
CA PRO A 19 -8.44 -10.88 -4.49
C PRO A 19 -7.20 -11.79 -4.27
N GLU A 20 -7.23 -13.03 -4.77
CA GLU A 20 -6.06 -13.91 -4.86
C GLU A 20 -4.86 -13.28 -5.60
N LEU A 21 -5.09 -12.38 -6.57
CA LEU A 21 -4.01 -11.70 -7.31
C LEU A 21 -3.19 -10.78 -6.41
N ILE A 22 -3.85 -10.06 -5.50
CA ILE A 22 -3.18 -9.14 -4.56
C ILE A 22 -2.51 -9.92 -3.43
N THR A 23 -3.24 -10.88 -2.86
CA THR A 23 -2.79 -11.67 -1.72
C THR A 23 -1.73 -12.68 -2.10
N ASN A 24 -1.66 -13.08 -3.37
CA ASN A 24 -0.86 -14.18 -3.89
C ASN A 24 -1.12 -15.51 -3.16
N LYS A 25 -2.30 -15.64 -2.54
CA LYS A 25 -2.72 -16.82 -1.79
C LYS A 25 -3.69 -17.63 -2.64
N PHE A 26 -3.14 -18.54 -3.43
CA PHE A 26 -3.91 -19.50 -4.20
C PHE A 26 -3.97 -20.81 -3.41
N ASN A 27 -5.10 -21.08 -2.75
CA ASN A 27 -5.26 -22.27 -1.92
C ASN A 27 -5.55 -23.51 -2.77
N GLY A 28 -5.05 -24.67 -2.31
CA GLY A 28 -5.32 -25.97 -2.91
C GLY A 28 -4.26 -26.46 -3.91
N PRO A 29 -4.34 -27.73 -4.32
CA PRO A 29 -3.35 -28.36 -5.22
C PRO A 29 -3.29 -27.70 -6.61
N GLU A 30 -4.37 -27.08 -7.05
CA GLU A 30 -4.45 -26.38 -8.33
C GLU A 30 -4.06 -24.89 -8.25
N GLY A 31 -3.61 -24.41 -7.08
CA GLY A 31 -3.37 -22.98 -6.85
C GLY A 31 -2.37 -22.37 -7.84
N LYS A 32 -1.31 -23.12 -8.19
CA LYS A 32 -0.32 -22.68 -9.19
C LYS A 32 -0.92 -22.57 -10.59
N VAL A 33 -1.81 -23.50 -10.97
CA VAL A 33 -2.49 -23.51 -12.27
C VAL A 33 -3.46 -22.35 -12.38
N LYS A 34 -4.29 -22.13 -11.35
CA LYS A 34 -5.22 -20.99 -11.27
C LYS A 34 -4.50 -19.66 -11.29
N SER A 35 -3.41 -19.54 -10.53
CA SER A 35 -2.55 -18.35 -10.54
C SER A 35 -2.03 -18.07 -11.95
N HIS A 36 -1.45 -19.08 -12.59
CA HIS A 36 -0.92 -18.92 -13.95
C HIS A 36 -2.01 -18.54 -14.96
N ALA A 37 -3.19 -19.17 -14.88
CA ALA A 37 -4.32 -18.85 -15.75
C ALA A 37 -4.80 -17.38 -15.57
N LEU A 38 -4.99 -16.93 -14.33
CA LEU A 38 -5.39 -15.54 -14.05
C LEU A 38 -4.36 -14.54 -14.54
N TRP A 39 -3.07 -14.79 -14.25
CA TRP A 39 -1.99 -13.92 -14.72
C TRP A 39 -1.85 -13.92 -16.24
N LYS A 40 -2.21 -15.02 -16.92
CA LYS A 40 -2.27 -15.08 -18.39
C LYS A 40 -3.39 -14.20 -18.91
N THR A 41 -4.57 -14.23 -18.27
CA THR A 41 -5.69 -13.33 -18.60
C THR A 41 -5.33 -11.86 -18.39
N VAL A 42 -4.67 -11.52 -17.27
CA VAL A 42 -4.17 -10.16 -17.01
C VAL A 42 -3.24 -9.71 -18.13
N THR A 43 -2.26 -10.54 -18.48
CA THR A 43 -1.27 -10.23 -19.53
C THR A 43 -1.93 -10.01 -20.88
N SER A 44 -2.86 -10.90 -21.25
CA SER A 44 -3.60 -10.79 -22.52
C SER A 44 -4.40 -9.50 -22.57
N LYS A 45 -5.21 -9.21 -21.54
CA LYS A 45 -6.07 -8.02 -21.52
C LYS A 45 -5.26 -6.73 -21.50
N SER A 46 -4.18 -6.68 -20.71
CA SER A 46 -3.33 -5.50 -20.65
C SER A 46 -2.56 -5.26 -21.96
N ASN A 47 -2.05 -6.30 -22.60
CA ASN A 47 -1.34 -6.17 -23.88
C ASN A 47 -2.29 -5.82 -25.04
N SER A 48 -3.56 -6.24 -24.98
CA SER A 48 -4.59 -5.87 -25.96
C SER A 48 -4.91 -4.37 -26.01
N LEU A 49 -4.49 -3.58 -25.03
CA LEU A 49 -4.69 -2.12 -25.04
C LEU A 49 -3.78 -1.41 -26.06
N GLY A 50 -2.82 -2.09 -26.68
CA GLY A 50 -2.01 -1.54 -27.78
C GLY A 50 -0.97 -0.50 -27.36
N TYR A 51 -0.85 -0.19 -26.06
CA TYR A 51 0.17 0.71 -25.53
C TYR A 51 1.54 0.04 -25.34
N GLY A 52 1.63 -1.24 -25.72
CA GLY A 52 2.80 -2.09 -25.85
C GLY A 52 2.77 -3.33 -24.94
N GLU A 53 3.73 -4.23 -25.14
CA GLU A 53 3.65 -5.60 -24.60
C GLU A 53 4.60 -5.84 -23.44
N LYS A 54 4.09 -6.52 -22.41
CA LYS A 54 4.89 -6.94 -21.26
C LYS A 54 4.59 -8.40 -20.92
N PRO A 55 5.61 -9.21 -20.58
CA PRO A 55 5.38 -10.60 -20.17
C PRO A 55 4.70 -10.66 -18.80
N MET A 56 4.11 -11.82 -18.50
CA MET A 56 3.43 -12.10 -17.23
C MET A 56 4.24 -11.69 -15.99
N GLU A 57 5.53 -12.02 -15.98
CA GLU A 57 6.42 -11.67 -14.85
C GLU A 57 6.59 -10.17 -14.68
N GLY A 58 6.59 -9.42 -15.78
CA GLY A 58 6.65 -7.96 -15.74
C GLY A 58 5.40 -7.34 -15.13
N TRP A 59 4.22 -7.95 -15.32
CA TRP A 59 2.96 -7.54 -14.69
C TRP A 59 2.91 -7.91 -13.21
N ARG A 60 3.39 -9.10 -12.85
CA ARG A 60 3.55 -9.51 -11.44
C ARG A 60 4.46 -8.57 -10.67
N LYS A 61 5.60 -8.20 -11.24
CA LYS A 61 6.52 -7.23 -10.65
C LYS A 61 5.88 -5.86 -10.50
N ALA A 62 5.21 -5.37 -11.55
CA ALA A 62 4.53 -4.07 -11.50
C ALA A 62 3.50 -4.01 -10.36
N LEU A 63 2.65 -5.03 -10.21
CA LEU A 63 1.68 -5.10 -9.12
C LEU A 63 2.36 -5.15 -7.73
N THR A 64 3.47 -5.89 -7.62
CA THR A 64 4.23 -6.02 -6.37
C THR A 64 4.86 -4.70 -5.96
N ASP A 65 5.51 -4.01 -6.90
CA ASP A 65 6.13 -2.71 -6.69
C ASP A 65 5.07 -1.68 -6.28
N TRP A 66 3.95 -1.61 -7.01
CA TRP A 66 2.81 -0.74 -6.67
C TRP A 66 2.23 -1.01 -5.27
N LYS A 67 2.10 -2.28 -4.88
CA LYS A 67 1.64 -2.66 -3.53
C LYS A 67 2.62 -2.19 -2.46
N SER A 68 3.93 -2.29 -2.72
CA SER A 68 4.97 -1.81 -1.81
C SER A 68 4.93 -0.30 -1.65
N GLU A 69 4.82 0.44 -2.75
CA GLU A 69 4.70 1.90 -2.76
C GLU A 69 3.44 2.36 -2.02
N THR A 70 2.31 1.71 -2.27
CA THR A 70 1.03 2.01 -1.60
C THR A 70 1.14 1.81 -0.09
N LYS A 71 1.74 0.70 0.36
CA LYS A 71 1.98 0.45 1.78
C LYS A 71 2.94 1.47 2.41
N SER A 72 3.99 1.86 1.68
CA SER A 72 4.94 2.87 2.14
C SER A 72 4.27 4.22 2.35
N LYS A 73 3.45 4.67 1.38
CA LYS A 73 2.65 5.89 1.47
C LYS A 73 1.66 5.84 2.64
N ALA A 74 0.94 4.73 2.79
CA ALA A 74 0.02 4.54 3.91
C ALA A 74 0.75 4.55 5.28
N ALA A 75 1.93 3.95 5.35
CA ALA A 75 2.76 3.97 6.56
C ALA A 75 3.30 5.38 6.87
N ALA A 76 3.68 6.15 5.85
CA ALA A 76 4.08 7.55 6.00
C ALA A 76 2.93 8.39 6.59
N ILE A 77 1.73 8.30 5.99
CA ILE A 77 0.51 8.97 6.49
C ILE A 77 0.25 8.57 7.95
N LYS A 78 0.31 7.28 8.27
CA LYS A 78 0.10 6.80 9.65
C LYS A 78 1.12 7.38 10.63
N ARG A 79 2.39 7.49 10.24
CA ARG A 79 3.44 8.11 11.07
C ARG A 79 3.20 9.61 11.26
N GLU A 80 2.77 10.31 10.22
CA GLU A 80 2.41 11.73 10.31
C GLU A 80 1.23 11.95 11.26
N MET A 81 0.17 11.13 11.16
CA MET A 81 -0.97 11.17 12.08
C MET A 81 -0.55 10.89 13.54
N GLN A 82 0.42 9.99 13.76
CA GLN A 82 0.93 9.69 15.11
C GLN A 82 1.82 10.80 15.69
N LYS A 83 2.42 11.65 14.86
CA LYS A 83 3.25 12.78 15.31
C LYS A 83 2.44 13.97 15.84
N THR A 84 1.15 14.04 15.56
CA THR A 84 0.28 15.15 15.99
C THR A 84 -0.22 15.01 17.45
N GLY A 85 0.26 14.04 18.23
CA GLY A 85 -0.18 13.77 19.61
C GLY A 85 0.91 13.81 20.69
N GLY A 86 2.10 14.32 20.40
CA GLY A 86 3.24 14.29 21.32
C GLY A 86 3.35 15.48 22.25
N TYR A 87 2.37 15.72 23.12
CA TYR A 87 2.67 16.39 24.40
C TYR A 87 3.06 15.27 25.38
N SER A 88 4.36 15.05 25.51
CA SER A 88 4.91 14.12 26.49
C SER A 88 4.77 14.78 27.85
N ASN A 89 3.86 14.28 28.67
CA ASN A 89 3.55 14.79 30.00
C ASN A 89 4.57 14.28 31.05
N ASP A 90 5.85 14.31 30.71
CA ASP A 90 6.93 13.77 31.53
C ASP A 90 7.96 14.86 31.83
N SER A 91 7.52 15.86 32.61
CA SER A 91 8.30 16.52 33.69
C SER A 91 7.59 17.82 34.12
N PRO A 92 7.20 17.99 35.39
CA PRO A 92 6.92 19.32 35.92
C PRO A 92 8.19 20.17 35.83
N PRO A 93 8.11 21.47 35.47
CA PRO A 93 9.27 22.35 35.47
C PRO A 93 9.89 22.38 36.89
N SER A 94 11.11 21.88 37.06
CA SER A 94 11.84 21.89 38.33
C SER A 94 12.38 23.27 38.71
N HIS A 95 11.74 24.34 38.24
CA HIS A 95 12.05 25.71 38.61
C HIS A 95 10.78 26.55 38.56
N TYR A 96 10.12 26.68 39.71
CA TYR A 96 9.12 27.71 39.89
C TYR A 96 9.83 29.06 40.06
N PRO A 97 9.51 30.08 39.24
CA PRO A 97 9.93 31.44 39.53
C PRO A 97 9.32 31.91 40.85
N SER A 98 10.14 32.52 41.71
CA SER A 98 9.86 32.90 43.11
C SER A 98 8.74 33.91 43.36
N TRP A 99 7.91 34.24 42.36
CA TRP A 99 6.84 35.25 42.49
C TRP A 99 5.42 34.67 42.50
N ARG A 100 5.25 33.34 42.38
CA ARG A 100 3.94 32.68 42.53
C ARG A 100 3.90 31.77 43.76
N THR A 101 3.89 32.37 44.93
CA THR A 101 3.39 31.73 46.17
C THR A 101 2.46 32.73 46.83
N ASN A 102 1.15 32.59 46.65
CA ASN A 102 0.08 33.16 47.50
C ASN A 102 -1.31 32.76 46.96
N PHE A 103 -1.57 31.46 46.79
CA PHE A 103 -2.94 31.02 46.44
C PHE A 103 -3.35 29.67 47.03
N TRP A 104 -2.88 29.40 48.26
CA TRP A 104 -3.48 28.42 49.17
C TRP A 104 -3.25 28.93 50.59
N GLN A 105 -4.18 29.75 51.09
CA GLN A 105 -4.41 29.98 52.51
C GLN A 105 -5.74 29.30 52.86
#